data_AF-A0A4Q5QJL0-F1
#
_entry.id   AF-A0A4Q5QJL0-F1
#
_cell.length_a   1.000
_cell.length_b   1.000
_cell.length_c   1.000
_cell.angle_alpha   90.00
_cell.angle_beta   90.00
_cell.angle_gamma   90.00
#
_symmetry.space_group_name_H-M   'P 1'
#
loop_
_entity.id
_entity.type
_entity.pdbx_description
1 polymer ?
#
loop_
_entity_poly.entity_id
_entity_poly.type
_entity_poly.pdbx_seq_one_letter_code
_entity_poly.pdbx_strand_id
1 'polypeptide(L)'
;MKNYIFSENYHIDRAITDASKAAYISKVIEYGMPEFVKFENPSQIAQWTIELPLNTKLNKLKRSNPEAFFYWYQVFVMGKKEKSI
;
A
#
# COMPACT_ATOMS: atom_id res chain seq x y z
N MET A 1 10.65 -22.15 24.16
CA MET A 1 10.20 -21.38 22.97
C MET A 1 8.70 -21.24 23.08
N LYS A 2 8.17 -20.01 23.17
CA LYS A 2 6.72 -19.79 23.21
C LYS A 2 6.21 -19.77 21.77
N ASN A 3 5.47 -20.80 21.38
CA ASN A 3 4.79 -20.84 20.08
C ASN A 3 3.65 -19.81 20.14
N TYR A 4 3.85 -18.65 19.53
CA TYR A 4 2.77 -17.69 19.28
C TYR A 4 1.92 -18.24 18.14
N ILE A 5 0.99 -19.13 18.46
CA ILE A 5 -0.08 -19.49 17.54
C ILE A 5 -1.06 -18.32 17.57
N PHE A 6 -1.02 -17.47 16.55
CA PHE A 6 -2.06 -16.48 16.33
C PHE A 6 -3.34 -17.23 15.95
N SER A 7 -4.22 -17.48 16.91
CA SER A 7 -5.52 -18.13 16.72
C SER A 7 -6.59 -17.18 16.17
N GLU A 8 -6.20 -15.99 15.72
CA GLU A 8 -7.11 -15.00 15.15
C GLU A 8 -7.34 -15.31 13.67
N ASN A 9 -8.60 -15.26 13.22
CA ASN A 9 -8.93 -15.48 11.82
C ASN A 9 -8.26 -14.40 10.95
N TYR A 10 -7.38 -14.81 10.02
CA TYR A 10 -6.75 -13.90 9.07
C TYR A 10 -7.76 -13.51 8.00
N HIS A 11 -8.46 -12.40 8.22
CA HIS A 11 -9.46 -11.89 7.30
C HIS A 11 -8.84 -11.30 6.04
N ILE A 12 -9.58 -11.36 4.93
CA ILE A 12 -9.13 -10.88 3.62
C ILE A 12 -8.74 -9.39 3.63
N ASP A 13 -9.40 -8.56 4.43
CA ASP A 13 -9.05 -7.16 4.58
C ASP A 13 -7.64 -6.95 5.15
N ARG A 14 -7.23 -7.80 6.10
CA ARG A 14 -5.87 -7.80 6.66
C ARG A 14 -4.87 -8.28 5.61
N ALA A 15 -5.22 -9.31 4.84
CA ALA A 15 -4.43 -9.80 3.71
C ALA A 15 -4.15 -8.71 2.67
N ILE A 16 -5.17 -7.92 2.34
CA ILE A 16 -5.06 -6.82 1.37
C ILE A 16 -4.11 -5.73 1.92
N THR A 17 -4.25 -5.36 3.19
CA THR A 17 -3.35 -4.39 3.84
C THR A 17 -1.91 -4.89 3.84
N ASP A 18 -1.67 -6.13 4.27
CA ASP A 18 -0.31 -6.66 4.39
C ASP A 18 0.34 -6.83 3.01
N ALA A 19 -0.40 -7.30 2.00
CA ALA A 19 0.07 -7.38 0.62
C ALA A 19 0.45 -5.99 0.08
N SER A 20 -0.35 -4.96 0.37
CA SER A 20 -0.04 -3.59 -0.07
C SER A 20 1.22 -3.03 0.60
N LYS A 21 1.43 -3.32 1.89
CA LYS A 21 2.65 -2.96 2.63
C LYS A 21 3.88 -3.66 2.07
N ALA A 22 3.78 -4.97 1.82
CA ALA A 22 4.86 -5.75 1.24
C ALA A 22 5.27 -5.22 -0.14
N ALA A 23 4.28 -4.89 -0.99
CA ALA A 23 4.54 -4.29 -2.29
C ALA A 23 5.24 -2.93 -2.18
N TYR A 24 4.80 -2.07 -1.25
CA TYR A 24 5.43 -0.78 -1.00
C TYR A 24 6.87 -0.92 -0.52
N ILE A 25 7.11 -1.76 0.48
CA ILE A 25 8.46 -2.00 1.02
C ILE A 25 9.38 -2.58 -0.06
N SER A 26 8.89 -3.51 -0.88
CA SER A 26 9.66 -4.05 -2.01
C SER A 26 10.16 -2.93 -2.92
N LYS A 27 9.31 -1.95 -3.24
CA LYS A 27 9.68 -0.80 -4.07
C LYS A 27 10.63 0.15 -3.33
N VAL A 28 10.40 0.43 -2.05
CA VAL A 28 11.32 1.24 -1.22
C VAL A 28 12.74 0.65 -1.22
N ILE A 29 12.86 -0.67 -1.07
CA ILE A 29 14.13 -1.39 -1.13
C ILE A 29 14.76 -1.29 -2.51
N GLU A 30 13.97 -1.50 -3.58
CA GLU A 30 14.42 -1.40 -4.97
C GLU A 30 15.01 -0.02 -5.30
N TYR A 31 14.39 1.06 -4.81
CA TYR A 31 14.89 2.44 -5.00
C TYR A 31 15.95 2.87 -3.97
N GLY A 32 16.29 2.03 -2.99
CA GLY A 32 17.28 2.34 -1.95
C GLY A 32 16.89 3.55 -1.09
N MET A 33 15.60 3.80 -0.86
CA MET A 33 15.15 4.93 -0.06
C MET A 33 15.45 4.69 1.43
N PRO A 34 16.07 5.66 2.14
CA PRO A 34 16.43 5.50 3.56
C PRO A 34 15.22 5.60 4.49
N GLU A 35 14.12 6.21 4.04
CA GLU A 35 12.91 6.44 4.81
C GLU A 35 11.69 5.92 4.06
N PHE A 36 10.73 5.37 4.81
CA PHE A 36 9.45 4.93 4.30
C PHE A 36 8.34 5.77 4.93
N VAL A 37 7.31 6.07 4.14
CA VAL A 37 6.15 6.84 4.60
C VAL A 37 5.13 5.87 5.19
N LYS A 38 4.68 6.15 6.40
CA LYS A 38 3.63 5.39 7.05
C LYS A 38 2.27 6.05 6.84
N PHE A 39 1.23 5.22 6.74
CA PHE A 39 -0.14 5.72 6.77
C PHE A 39 -0.46 6.27 8.17
N GLU A 40 -0.89 7.54 8.24
CA GLU A 40 -1.29 8.18 9.50
C GLU A 40 -2.80 8.38 9.56
N ASN A 41 -3.39 8.98 8.54
CA ASN A 41 -4.81 9.36 8.56
C ASN A 41 -5.52 9.13 7.22
N PRO A 42 -6.76 8.62 7.23
CA PRO A 42 -7.58 8.49 6.02
C PRO A 42 -7.82 9.82 5.29
N SER A 43 -7.76 10.95 5.99
CA SER A 43 -7.93 12.28 5.40
C SER A 43 -6.84 12.63 4.37
N GLN A 44 -5.64 12.05 4.50
CA GLN A 44 -4.52 12.30 3.58
C GLN A 44 -4.81 11.76 2.17
N ILE A 45 -5.54 10.65 2.08
CA ILE A 45 -5.82 9.98 0.80
C ILE A 45 -7.09 10.50 0.10
N ALA A 46 -7.84 11.42 0.73
CA ALA A 46 -9.16 11.84 0.26
C ALA A 46 -9.13 12.34 -1.20
N GLN A 47 -8.11 13.11 -1.56
CA GLN A 47 -7.95 13.69 -2.90
C GLN A 47 -7.11 12.83 -3.87
N TRP A 48 -6.57 11.69 -3.43
CA TRP A 48 -5.64 10.90 -4.24
C TRP A 48 -6.36 9.94 -5.19
N THR A 49 -5.97 9.89 -6.46
CA THR A 49 -6.59 8.96 -7.43
C THR A 49 -5.50 8.16 -8.12
N ILE A 50 -5.69 6.85 -8.19
CA ILE A 50 -4.84 5.96 -8.99
C ILE A 50 -5.42 5.93 -10.41
N GLU A 51 -4.60 6.34 -11.36
CA GLU A 51 -4.93 6.36 -12.80
C GLU A 51 -4.05 5.37 -13.55
N LEU A 52 -4.27 5.23 -14.86
CA LEU A 52 -3.43 4.37 -15.71
C LEU A 52 -1.96 4.80 -15.60
N PRO A 53 -1.00 3.84 -15.60
CA PRO A 53 -1.11 2.43 -16.01
C PRO A 53 -1.55 1.45 -14.90
N LEU A 54 -1.81 1.92 -13.68
CA LEU A 54 -2.22 1.06 -12.57
C LEU A 54 -3.74 0.85 -12.55
N ASN A 55 -4.17 -0.23 -11.90
CA ASN A 55 -5.55 -0.67 -11.97
C ASN A 55 -6.48 0.29 -11.21
N THR A 56 -7.41 0.93 -11.93
CA THR A 56 -8.41 1.85 -11.36
C THR A 56 -9.34 1.18 -10.34
N LYS A 57 -9.40 -0.16 -10.30
CA LYS A 57 -10.11 -0.92 -9.25
C LYS A 57 -9.54 -0.65 -7.86
N LEU A 58 -8.27 -0.26 -7.74
CA LEU A 58 -7.65 0.11 -6.46
C LEU A 58 -8.35 1.33 -5.83
N ASN A 59 -8.97 2.22 -6.61
CA ASN A 59 -9.75 3.34 -6.08
C ASN A 59 -10.95 2.88 -5.23
N LYS A 60 -11.45 1.64 -5.40
CA LYS A 60 -12.49 1.07 -4.53
C LYS A 60 -11.99 0.81 -3.10
N LEU A 61 -10.67 0.61 -2.94
CA LEU A 61 -10.04 0.43 -1.63
C LEU A 61 -10.08 1.72 -0.82
N LYS A 62 -10.17 2.92 -1.43
CA LYS A 62 -10.30 4.19 -0.66
C LYS A 62 -11.43 4.16 0.36
N ARG A 63 -12.55 3.52 0.01
CA ARG A 63 -13.73 3.43 0.89
C ARG A 63 -13.69 2.21 1.82
N SER A 64 -13.11 1.11 1.37
CA SER A 64 -13.13 -0.16 2.10
C SER A 64 -11.94 -0.29 3.05
N ASN A 65 -10.75 0.07 2.56
CA ASN A 65 -9.48 -0.05 3.27
C ASN A 65 -8.54 1.10 2.87
N PRO A 66 -8.61 2.25 3.58
CA PRO A 66 -7.84 3.44 3.23
C PRO A 66 -6.33 3.23 3.37
N GLU A 67 -5.92 2.39 4.32
CA GLU A 67 -4.50 2.05 4.52
C GLU A 67 -3.93 1.29 3.33
N ALA A 68 -4.66 0.27 2.83
CA ALA A 68 -4.23 -0.47 1.66
C ALA A 68 -4.13 0.43 0.41
N PHE A 69 -5.09 1.35 0.25
CA PHE A 69 -5.05 2.32 -0.84
C PHE A 69 -3.83 3.24 -0.76
N PHE A 70 -3.47 3.71 0.44
CA PHE A 70 -2.31 4.57 0.66
C PHE A 70 -1.03 3.92 0.12
N TYR A 71 -0.76 2.67 0.50
CA TYR A 71 0.46 1.97 0.07
C TYR A 71 0.49 1.70 -1.43
N TRP A 72 -0.65 1.33 -2.04
CA TRP A 72 -0.76 1.19 -3.48
C TRP A 72 -0.54 2.52 -4.23
N TYR A 73 -1.02 3.63 -3.68
CA TYR A 73 -0.78 4.95 -4.26
C TYR A 73 0.71 5.33 -4.19
N GLN A 74 1.41 4.99 -3.11
CA GLN A 74 2.85 5.19 -3.04
C GLN A 74 3.59 4.38 -4.10
N VAL A 75 3.22 3.11 -4.30
CA VAL A 75 3.76 2.26 -5.37
C VAL A 75 3.49 2.87 -6.75
N PHE A 76 2.30 3.43 -6.97
CA PHE A 76 1.96 4.14 -8.21
C PHE A 76 2.88 5.34 -8.45
N VAL A 77 3.04 6.20 -7.43
CA VAL A 77 3.89 7.40 -7.52
C VAL A 77 5.34 7.00 -7.80
N MET A 78 5.84 5.96 -7.15
CA MET A 78 7.18 5.42 -7.38
C MET A 78 7.33 4.88 -8.81
N GLY A 79 6.37 4.11 -9.31
CA GLY A 79 6.37 3.61 -10.70
C GLY A 79 6.27 4.71 -11.76
N LYS A 80 5.66 5.86 -11.45
CA LYS A 80 5.69 7.03 -12.37
C LYS A 80 7.09 7.65 -12.47
N LYS A 81 7.87 7.67 -11.39
CA LYS A 81 9.25 8.20 -11.42
C LYS A 81 10.16 7.40 -12.35
N GLU A 82 9.94 6.09 -12.44
CA GLU A 82 10.69 5.19 -13.33
C GLU A 82 10.51 5.50 -14.81
N LYS A 83 9.33 6.00 -15.23
CA LYS A 83 9.02 6.31 -16.64
C LYS A 83 9.42 7.72 -17.09
N SER A 84 9.99 8.54 -16.20
CA SER A 84 10.46 9.90 -16.53
C SER A 84 11.96 9.98 -16.80
N ILE A 85 12.64 8.84 -16.94
CA ILE A 85 14.05 8.74 -17.36
C ILE A 85 14.10 8.17 -18.77
#